data_AF-E2S6K8-F1
#
_entry.id   AF-E2S6K8-F1
#
_cell.length_a   1.000
_cell.length_b   1.000
_cell.length_c   1.000
_cell.angle_alpha   90.00
_cell.angle_beta   90.00
_cell.angle_gamma   90.00
#
_symmetry.space_group_name_H-M   'P 1'
#
loop_
_entity.id
_entity.type
_entity.pdbx_description
1 polymer ?
#
loop_
_entity_poly.entity_id
_entity_poly.type
_entity_poly.pdbx_seq_one_letter_code
_entity_poly.pdbx_strand_id
1 'polypeptide(L)'
;MNAAKALVPPSKRVAVLRIDDDDAIAADFFDNVFNEIAKEPDQPAVVSMAKGFALNAPDQEVGNLTYASHPCNTVFYGKLTELDKVMFQNHVKWLSVAKRLGYRSVASDVGSPQFLYTYHKQADGSYEKRVGGIDAWRKISAADVERFGIDLEALREWVELQASMPATIGLTWRRAQGELWKMEQLKTSMKQLKREIVKTNSSIFDPTVPFLYVYQPMQKAKVKAGRIKFTGLTNNGAAVSLHVTGKTGIYREMASVKLDAASGDFALIGNFNVGEWNIRIISEFESEKGKQRKQLDYKIHAR
;
A
#
# COMPACT_ATOMS: atom_id res chain seq x y z
N MET A 1 13.86 -11.37 -1.23
CA MET A 1 14.99 -10.66 -0.57
C MET A 1 15.56 -11.39 0.64
N ASN A 2 14.73 -11.93 1.53
CA ASN A 2 15.20 -12.62 2.75
C ASN A 2 16.14 -13.80 2.45
N ALA A 3 15.88 -14.58 1.39
CA ALA A 3 16.78 -15.64 0.95
C ALA A 3 18.19 -15.11 0.58
N ALA A 4 18.28 -14.04 -0.22
CA ALA A 4 19.58 -13.45 -0.56
C ALA A 4 20.28 -12.82 0.66
N LYS A 5 19.51 -12.19 1.58
CA LYS A 5 20.05 -11.67 2.85
C LYS A 5 20.64 -12.77 3.75
N ALA A 6 20.10 -13.99 3.67
CA ALA A 6 20.59 -15.12 4.43
C ALA A 6 21.85 -15.76 3.85
N LEU A 7 22.06 -15.65 2.53
CA LEU A 7 23.11 -16.38 1.80
C LEU A 7 24.27 -15.52 1.34
N VAL A 8 24.10 -14.19 1.27
CA VAL A 8 25.07 -13.30 0.64
C VAL A 8 25.52 -12.19 1.60
N PRO A 9 26.85 -12.00 1.79
CA PRO A 9 27.37 -10.88 2.54
C PRO A 9 26.89 -9.52 2.00
N PRO A 10 26.61 -8.52 2.86
CA PRO A 10 26.11 -7.20 2.41
C PRO A 10 27.00 -6.45 1.42
N SER A 11 28.30 -6.76 1.38
CA SER A 11 29.30 -6.14 0.51
C SER A 11 29.30 -6.69 -0.92
N LYS A 12 28.75 -7.88 -1.15
CA LYS A 12 28.72 -8.54 -2.46
C LYS A 12 27.56 -8.02 -3.29
N ARG A 13 27.80 -7.88 -4.60
CA ARG A 13 26.74 -7.61 -5.58
C ARG A 13 26.05 -8.94 -5.94
N VAL A 14 24.74 -8.89 -6.11
CA VAL A 14 23.91 -10.04 -6.49
C VAL A 14 22.91 -9.61 -7.56
N ALA A 15 22.56 -10.56 -8.43
CA ALA A 15 21.42 -10.45 -9.32
C ALA A 15 20.22 -11.14 -8.69
N VAL A 16 19.06 -10.48 -8.68
CA VAL A 16 17.83 -10.99 -8.08
C VAL A 16 16.70 -10.84 -9.10
N LEU A 17 16.02 -11.94 -9.39
CA LEU A 17 14.76 -11.98 -10.12
C LEU A 17 13.63 -12.25 -9.14
N ARG A 18 12.45 -11.69 -9.41
CA ARG A 18 11.20 -12.06 -8.73
C ARG A 18 10.29 -12.70 -9.75
N ILE A 19 10.07 -13.99 -9.67
CA ILE A 19 9.19 -14.71 -10.58
C ILE A 19 8.07 -15.36 -9.77
N ASP A 20 6.86 -15.32 -10.31
CA ASP A 20 5.72 -16.03 -9.74
C ASP A 20 5.82 -17.52 -10.13
N ASP A 21 5.10 -18.40 -9.42
CA ASP A 21 5.25 -19.86 -9.50
C ASP A 21 4.71 -20.48 -10.80
N ASP A 22 3.95 -19.70 -11.57
CA ASP A 22 3.33 -20.05 -12.84
C ASP A 22 3.97 -19.36 -14.04
N ASP A 23 4.95 -18.48 -13.83
CA ASP A 23 5.71 -17.80 -14.88
C ASP A 23 7.00 -18.56 -15.23
N ALA A 24 7.50 -18.35 -16.45
CA ALA A 24 8.77 -18.93 -16.90
C ALA A 24 9.69 -17.89 -17.54
N ILE A 25 10.99 -18.18 -17.52
CA ILE A 25 12.03 -17.44 -18.25
C ILE A 25 12.71 -18.37 -19.24
N ALA A 26 13.22 -17.81 -20.33
CA ALA A 26 13.93 -18.57 -21.34
C ALA A 26 15.25 -19.14 -20.78
N ALA A 27 15.71 -20.26 -21.32
CA ALA A 27 16.97 -20.90 -20.92
C ALA A 27 18.19 -19.94 -21.00
N ASP A 28 18.20 -19.02 -21.96
CA ASP A 28 19.25 -18.01 -22.18
C ASP A 28 18.99 -16.67 -21.45
N PHE A 29 17.94 -16.57 -20.63
CA PHE A 29 17.52 -15.33 -19.97
C PHE A 29 18.64 -14.69 -19.16
N PHE A 30 19.27 -15.49 -18.27
CA PHE A 30 20.31 -14.96 -17.41
C PHE A 30 21.58 -14.61 -18.17
N ASP A 31 21.94 -15.34 -19.23
CA ASP A 31 23.08 -14.98 -20.09
C ASP A 31 22.87 -13.60 -20.72
N ASN A 32 21.68 -13.35 -21.27
CA ASN A 32 21.32 -12.05 -21.83
C ASN A 32 21.34 -10.94 -20.77
N VAL A 33 20.84 -11.22 -19.56
CA VAL A 33 20.88 -10.25 -18.45
C VAL A 33 22.31 -9.96 -18.02
N PHE A 34 23.15 -10.98 -17.87
CA PHE A 34 24.53 -10.82 -17.45
C PHE A 34 25.37 -10.13 -18.53
N ASN A 35 25.06 -10.31 -19.81
CA ASN A 35 25.66 -9.53 -20.89
C ASN A 35 25.37 -8.02 -20.73
N GLU A 36 24.15 -7.64 -20.35
CA GLU A 36 23.80 -6.23 -20.07
C GLU A 36 24.49 -5.69 -18.80
N ILE A 37 24.60 -6.52 -17.77
CA ILE A 37 25.29 -6.18 -16.52
C ILE A 37 26.80 -5.99 -16.78
N ALA A 38 27.41 -6.88 -17.55
CA ALA A 38 28.85 -6.89 -17.84
C ALA A 38 29.35 -5.64 -18.56
N LYS A 39 28.47 -4.85 -19.19
CA LYS A 39 28.81 -3.55 -19.78
C LYS A 39 29.34 -2.56 -18.73
N GLU A 40 28.81 -2.61 -17.50
CA GLU A 40 29.24 -1.76 -16.38
C GLU A 40 29.05 -2.52 -15.05
N PRO A 41 29.92 -3.51 -14.74
CA PRO A 41 29.69 -4.49 -13.67
C PRO A 41 29.77 -3.91 -12.25
N ASP A 42 30.41 -2.75 -12.10
CA ASP A 42 30.58 -2.07 -10.81
C ASP A 42 29.40 -1.16 -10.44
N GLN A 43 28.44 -0.96 -11.34
CA GLN A 43 27.27 -0.14 -11.10
C GLN A 43 26.02 -0.99 -10.77
N PRO A 44 25.17 -0.54 -9.84
CA PRO A 44 23.86 -1.14 -9.67
C PRO A 44 23.00 -0.93 -10.92
N ALA A 45 22.20 -1.95 -11.26
CA ALA A 45 21.39 -1.95 -12.47
C ALA A 45 20.01 -2.57 -12.22
N VAL A 46 19.03 -2.09 -12.97
CA VAL A 46 17.76 -2.77 -13.20
C VAL A 46 17.69 -3.08 -14.69
N VAL A 47 17.66 -4.38 -15.01
CA VAL A 47 17.69 -4.89 -16.38
C VAL A 47 16.38 -5.62 -16.64
N SER A 48 15.62 -5.15 -17.62
CA SER A 48 14.35 -5.74 -18.04
C SER A 48 14.47 -6.27 -19.47
N MET A 49 14.06 -7.51 -19.68
CA MET A 49 13.96 -8.15 -21.00
C MET A 49 12.53 -8.02 -21.51
N ALA A 50 12.30 -7.01 -22.37
CA ALA A 50 10.97 -6.49 -22.61
C ALA A 50 10.07 -7.40 -23.45
N LYS A 51 10.64 -8.26 -24.30
CA LYS A 51 9.89 -9.18 -25.18
C LYS A 51 9.69 -10.54 -24.53
N GLY A 52 8.47 -11.05 -24.60
CA GLY A 52 8.08 -12.34 -24.06
C GLY A 52 6.85 -12.89 -24.74
N PHE A 53 6.28 -13.93 -24.13
CA PHE A 53 4.99 -14.50 -24.50
C PHE A 53 3.99 -14.35 -23.37
N ALA A 54 2.72 -14.17 -23.73
CA ALA A 54 1.61 -14.53 -22.88
C ALA A 54 1.29 -16.00 -23.14
N LEU A 55 1.11 -16.82 -22.10
CA LEU A 55 0.58 -18.18 -22.20
C LEU A 55 -0.89 -18.16 -21.78
N ASN A 56 -1.79 -18.40 -22.73
CA ASN A 56 -3.15 -18.81 -22.44
C ASN A 56 -3.13 -20.29 -22.06
N ALA A 57 -3.02 -20.57 -20.77
CA ALA A 57 -2.87 -21.93 -20.26
C ALA A 57 -4.06 -22.84 -20.62
N PRO A 58 -5.34 -22.43 -20.46
CA PRO A 58 -6.49 -23.24 -20.87
C PRO A 58 -6.46 -23.71 -22.32
N ASP A 59 -6.08 -22.82 -23.25
CA ASP A 59 -6.09 -23.14 -24.68
C ASP A 59 -4.73 -23.65 -25.19
N GLN A 60 -3.71 -23.69 -24.34
CA GLN A 60 -2.32 -24.04 -24.66
C GLN A 60 -1.79 -23.20 -25.83
N GLU A 61 -2.07 -21.90 -25.77
CA GLU A 61 -1.71 -20.93 -26.79
C GLU A 61 -0.75 -19.89 -26.26
N VAL A 62 0.14 -19.45 -27.12
CA VAL A 62 1.06 -18.35 -26.84
C VAL A 62 0.81 -17.20 -27.79
N GLY A 63 0.97 -15.99 -27.28
CA GLY A 63 0.90 -14.76 -28.06
C GLY A 63 2.00 -13.79 -27.66
N ASN A 64 2.38 -12.91 -28.57
CA ASN A 64 3.46 -11.95 -28.32
C ASN A 64 3.08 -10.98 -27.19
N LEU A 65 4.00 -10.77 -26.26
CA LEU A 65 3.80 -9.88 -25.13
C LEU A 65 5.02 -8.98 -24.95
N THR A 66 4.78 -7.70 -24.72
CA THR A 66 5.84 -6.74 -24.41
C THR A 66 5.55 -6.05 -23.09
N TYR A 67 6.46 -6.22 -22.13
CA TYR A 67 6.42 -5.53 -20.85
C TYR A 67 7.71 -4.77 -20.64
N ALA A 68 7.62 -3.44 -20.57
CA ALA A 68 8.79 -2.62 -20.26
C ALA A 68 9.42 -3.00 -18.91
N SER A 69 8.62 -3.41 -17.93
CA SER A 69 9.07 -3.83 -16.59
C SER A 69 7.97 -4.65 -15.91
N HIS A 70 8.29 -5.89 -15.56
CA HIS A 70 7.41 -6.86 -14.90
C HIS A 70 8.22 -7.82 -14.02
N PRO A 71 7.66 -8.39 -12.93
CA PRO A 71 8.35 -9.38 -12.11
C PRO A 71 9.15 -10.43 -12.90
N CYS A 72 8.49 -11.19 -13.77
CA CYS A 72 9.09 -12.31 -14.51
C CYS A 72 10.16 -11.91 -15.54
N ASN A 73 10.32 -10.62 -15.86
CA ASN A 73 11.27 -10.19 -16.88
C ASN A 73 12.33 -9.19 -16.40
N THR A 74 12.30 -8.81 -15.11
CA THR A 74 13.15 -7.75 -14.57
C THR A 74 14.09 -8.26 -13.47
N VAL A 75 15.39 -8.11 -13.71
CA VAL A 75 16.46 -8.44 -12.76
C VAL A 75 17.02 -7.19 -12.11
N PHE A 76 17.21 -7.27 -10.79
CA PHE A 76 17.85 -6.24 -9.99
C PHE A 76 19.28 -6.67 -9.65
N TYR A 77 20.26 -5.89 -10.05
CA TYR A 77 21.67 -6.15 -9.80
C TYR A 77 22.28 -5.09 -8.89
N GLY A 78 22.92 -5.51 -7.80
CA GLY A 78 23.53 -4.59 -6.85
C GLY A 78 23.79 -5.20 -5.47
N LYS A 79 24.26 -4.37 -4.54
CA LYS A 79 24.37 -4.74 -3.12
C LYS A 79 22.99 -4.77 -2.48
N LEU A 80 22.80 -5.57 -1.44
CA LEU A 80 21.49 -5.73 -0.78
C LEU A 80 20.83 -4.39 -0.36
N THR A 81 21.63 -3.43 0.13
CA THR A 81 21.15 -2.09 0.51
C THR A 81 20.72 -1.22 -0.67
N GLU A 82 21.26 -1.47 -1.87
CA GLU A 82 20.86 -0.81 -3.11
C GLU A 82 19.55 -1.43 -3.63
N LEU A 83 19.46 -2.76 -3.61
CA LEU A 83 18.30 -3.51 -4.08
C LEU A 83 17.04 -3.20 -3.28
N ASP A 84 17.14 -3.10 -1.95
CA ASP A 84 16.02 -2.76 -1.06
C ASP A 84 15.35 -1.40 -1.44
N LYS A 85 16.11 -0.45 -2.01
CA LYS A 85 15.59 0.87 -2.38
C LYS A 85 14.69 0.84 -3.62
N VAL A 86 14.90 -0.13 -4.52
CA VAL A 86 14.23 -0.20 -5.82
C VAL A 86 13.23 -1.34 -5.93
N MET A 87 13.57 -2.53 -5.45
CA MET A 87 12.80 -3.76 -5.74
C MET A 87 11.40 -3.78 -5.12
N PHE A 88 11.20 -3.07 -4.01
CA PHE A 88 9.91 -2.95 -3.32
C PHE A 88 9.07 -1.75 -3.77
N GLN A 89 9.54 -1.03 -4.81
CA GLN A 89 8.72 -0.02 -5.46
C GLN A 89 7.71 -0.67 -6.41
N ASN A 90 6.80 0.13 -6.96
CA ASN A 90 5.83 -0.32 -7.95
C ASN A 90 6.53 -0.90 -9.20
N HIS A 91 6.12 -2.09 -9.65
CA HIS A 91 6.75 -2.81 -10.76
C HIS A 91 6.73 -2.06 -12.09
N VAL A 92 5.72 -1.23 -12.34
CA VAL A 92 5.67 -0.38 -13.55
C VAL A 92 6.66 0.79 -13.49
N LYS A 93 7.27 1.05 -12.32
CA LYS A 93 8.16 2.20 -12.08
C LYS A 93 9.61 1.82 -11.88
N TRP A 94 9.99 0.53 -11.80
CA TRP A 94 11.35 0.12 -11.43
C TRP A 94 12.44 0.78 -12.28
N LEU A 95 12.29 0.81 -13.60
CA LEU A 95 13.24 1.47 -14.50
C LEU A 95 13.38 2.98 -14.22
N SER A 96 12.25 3.70 -14.07
CA SER A 96 12.30 5.14 -13.75
C SER A 96 12.88 5.42 -12.36
N VAL A 97 12.59 4.55 -11.38
CA VAL A 97 13.17 4.64 -10.03
C VAL A 97 14.68 4.39 -10.08
N ALA A 98 15.12 3.37 -10.81
CA ALA A 98 16.55 3.07 -10.99
C ALA A 98 17.29 4.29 -11.53
N LYS A 99 16.78 4.90 -12.60
CA LYS A 99 17.34 6.14 -13.17
C LYS A 99 17.42 7.27 -12.14
N ARG A 100 16.37 7.48 -11.34
CA ARG A 100 16.34 8.51 -10.29
C ARG A 100 17.36 8.25 -9.17
N LEU A 101 17.65 6.98 -8.87
CA LEU A 101 18.64 6.57 -7.87
C LEU A 101 20.08 6.60 -8.42
N GLY A 102 20.27 6.97 -9.69
CA GLY A 102 21.57 6.95 -10.36
C GLY A 102 22.03 5.54 -10.73
N TYR A 103 21.11 4.57 -10.82
CA TYR A 103 21.40 3.19 -11.22
C TYR A 103 21.23 3.08 -12.73
N ARG A 104 21.87 2.07 -13.33
CA ARG A 104 21.61 1.72 -14.73
C ARG A 104 20.18 1.22 -14.87
N SER A 105 19.49 1.69 -15.90
CA SER A 105 18.11 1.35 -16.21
C SER A 105 18.06 0.85 -17.65
N VAL A 106 17.93 -0.46 -17.84
CA VAL A 106 17.98 -1.12 -19.14
C VAL A 106 16.64 -1.77 -19.43
N ALA A 107 16.03 -1.41 -20.56
CA ALA A 107 14.90 -2.12 -21.14
C ALA A 107 15.37 -2.66 -22.49
N SER A 108 15.81 -3.92 -22.51
CA SER A 108 16.27 -4.58 -23.73
C SER A 108 15.08 -5.21 -24.44
N ASP A 109 14.85 -4.82 -25.68
CA ASP A 109 13.87 -5.43 -26.58
C ASP A 109 14.57 -6.21 -27.72
N VAL A 110 15.87 -6.47 -27.57
CA VAL A 110 16.68 -7.15 -28.57
C VAL A 110 16.52 -8.66 -28.44
N GLY A 111 16.47 -9.35 -29.58
CA GLY A 111 16.50 -10.80 -29.65
C GLY A 111 15.14 -11.48 -29.48
N SER A 112 15.22 -12.77 -29.16
CA SER A 112 14.07 -13.67 -28.99
C SER A 112 13.30 -13.37 -27.70
N PRO A 113 12.03 -13.77 -27.60
CA PRO A 113 11.24 -13.70 -26.37
C PRO A 113 11.96 -14.33 -25.17
N GLN A 114 12.00 -13.62 -24.04
CA GLN A 114 12.83 -13.93 -22.87
C GLN A 114 12.04 -14.39 -21.66
N PHE A 115 10.74 -14.10 -21.61
CA PHE A 115 9.86 -14.53 -20.53
C PHE A 115 8.55 -15.08 -21.09
N LEU A 116 7.84 -15.85 -20.27
CA LEU A 116 6.51 -16.32 -20.52
C LEU A 116 5.66 -16.02 -19.29
N TYR A 117 4.60 -15.23 -19.49
CA TYR A 117 3.68 -14.83 -18.45
C TYR A 117 2.37 -15.59 -18.59
N THR A 118 1.95 -16.27 -17.53
CA THR A 118 0.81 -17.19 -17.61
C THR A 118 -0.51 -16.48 -17.29
N TYR A 119 -1.46 -16.55 -18.22
CA TYR A 119 -2.84 -16.13 -18.01
C TYR A 119 -3.68 -17.34 -17.61
N HIS A 120 -4.33 -17.24 -16.45
CA HIS A 120 -5.32 -18.22 -16.02
C HIS A 120 -6.47 -17.59 -15.23
N LYS A 121 -7.63 -18.24 -15.31
CA LYS A 121 -8.89 -17.76 -14.74
C LYS A 121 -8.88 -17.66 -13.20
N GLN A 122 -7.96 -18.35 -12.52
CA GLN A 122 -7.97 -18.50 -11.07
C GLN A 122 -7.25 -17.38 -10.33
N ALA A 123 -6.31 -16.66 -10.94
CA ALA A 123 -5.67 -15.50 -10.30
C ALA A 123 -5.96 -14.17 -11.01
N ASP A 124 -6.27 -14.20 -12.31
CA ASP A 124 -6.52 -12.99 -13.09
C ASP A 124 -8.01 -12.65 -13.14
N GLY A 125 -8.48 -11.77 -12.25
CA GLY A 125 -9.82 -11.16 -12.32
C GLY A 125 -10.06 -10.28 -13.57
N SER A 126 -9.14 -10.31 -14.52
CA SER A 126 -9.18 -9.63 -15.82
C SER A 126 -8.75 -10.56 -16.96
N TYR A 127 -8.80 -11.89 -16.76
CA TYR A 127 -8.37 -12.91 -17.71
C TYR A 127 -8.90 -12.64 -19.13
N GLU A 128 -10.21 -12.50 -19.29
CA GLU A 128 -10.87 -12.29 -20.59
C GLU A 128 -10.37 -11.01 -21.27
N LYS A 129 -10.17 -9.94 -20.48
CA LYS A 129 -9.63 -8.67 -20.98
C LYS A 129 -8.18 -8.81 -21.42
N ARG A 130 -7.36 -9.57 -20.69
CA ARG A 130 -5.95 -9.80 -21.01
C ARG A 130 -5.80 -10.67 -22.25
N VAL A 131 -6.59 -11.74 -22.35
CA VAL A 131 -6.61 -12.62 -23.52
C VAL A 131 -7.04 -11.86 -24.77
N GLY A 132 -8.10 -11.06 -24.68
CA GLY A 132 -8.55 -10.20 -25.78
C GLY A 132 -7.62 -9.04 -26.14
N GLY A 133 -6.61 -8.75 -25.31
CA GLY A 133 -5.61 -7.71 -25.55
C GLY A 133 -4.37 -8.20 -26.32
N ILE A 134 -4.32 -9.47 -26.69
CA ILE A 134 -3.23 -10.06 -27.47
C ILE A 134 -3.68 -10.17 -28.94
N ASP A 135 -2.86 -9.61 -29.83
CA ASP A 135 -3.21 -9.46 -31.25
C ASP A 135 -3.37 -10.79 -31.99
N ALA A 136 -2.52 -11.77 -31.68
CA ALA A 136 -2.52 -13.06 -32.34
C ALA A 136 -2.07 -14.17 -31.38
N TRP A 137 -2.85 -15.24 -31.35
CA TRP A 137 -2.58 -16.46 -30.62
C TRP A 137 -2.15 -17.57 -31.58
N ARG A 138 -1.24 -18.42 -31.12
CA ARG A 138 -0.86 -19.65 -31.81
C ARG A 138 -0.70 -20.78 -30.79
N LYS A 139 -0.87 -22.02 -31.23
CA LYS A 139 -0.54 -23.18 -30.39
C LYS A 139 0.92 -23.13 -29.95
N ILE A 140 1.16 -23.56 -28.72
CA ILE A 140 2.50 -23.74 -28.20
C ILE A 140 3.26 -24.77 -29.05
N SER A 141 4.50 -24.44 -29.42
CA SER A 141 5.35 -25.31 -30.22
C SER A 141 6.35 -26.07 -29.35
N ALA A 142 6.93 -27.16 -29.88
CA ALA A 142 7.99 -27.89 -29.19
C ALA A 142 9.20 -27.00 -28.84
N ALA A 143 9.51 -26.02 -29.69
CA ALA A 143 10.58 -25.06 -29.43
C ALA A 143 10.28 -24.12 -28.26
N ASP A 144 9.02 -23.72 -28.07
CA ASP A 144 8.63 -22.91 -26.89
C ASP A 144 8.74 -23.74 -25.61
N VAL A 145 8.30 -24.99 -25.68
CA VAL A 145 8.35 -25.94 -24.57
C VAL A 145 9.78 -26.14 -24.09
N GLU A 146 10.69 -26.43 -25.01
CA GLU A 146 12.11 -26.57 -24.71
C GLU A 146 12.71 -25.27 -24.17
N ARG A 147 12.40 -24.13 -24.82
CA ARG A 147 12.96 -22.82 -24.44
C ARG A 147 12.60 -22.38 -23.02
N PHE A 148 11.37 -22.66 -22.60
CA PHE A 148 10.83 -22.23 -21.30
C PHE A 148 10.74 -23.36 -20.28
N GLY A 149 11.18 -24.58 -20.62
CA GLY A 149 11.15 -25.73 -19.72
C GLY A 149 9.74 -26.13 -19.29
N ILE A 150 8.77 -26.05 -20.20
CA ILE A 150 7.36 -26.30 -19.89
C ILE A 150 7.10 -27.80 -19.82
N ASP A 151 6.47 -28.26 -18.74
CA ASP A 151 5.93 -29.62 -18.67
C ASP A 151 4.53 -29.63 -19.30
N LEU A 152 4.45 -30.06 -20.57
CA LEU A 152 3.18 -30.10 -21.31
C LEU A 152 2.18 -31.10 -20.73
N GLU A 153 2.65 -32.21 -20.15
CA GLU A 153 1.76 -33.22 -19.58
C GLU A 153 1.14 -32.68 -18.29
N ALA A 154 1.96 -32.14 -17.40
CA ALA A 154 1.47 -31.48 -16.19
C ALA A 154 0.54 -30.29 -16.49
N LEU A 155 0.84 -29.50 -17.54
CA LEU A 155 -0.03 -28.41 -17.97
C LEU A 155 -1.39 -28.94 -18.43
N ARG A 156 -1.43 -30.03 -19.21
CA ARG A 156 -2.67 -30.66 -19.68
C ARG A 156 -3.50 -31.19 -18.51
N GLU A 157 -2.88 -31.93 -17.61
CA GLU A 157 -3.54 -32.45 -16.40
C GLU A 157 -4.13 -31.31 -15.56
N TRP A 158 -3.38 -30.21 -15.40
CA TRP A 158 -3.85 -29.04 -14.68
C TRP A 158 -5.04 -28.36 -15.38
N VAL A 159 -5.04 -28.25 -16.71
CA VAL A 159 -6.16 -27.68 -17.48
C VAL A 159 -7.42 -28.55 -17.32
N GLU A 160 -7.29 -29.87 -17.43
CA GLU A 160 -8.40 -30.82 -17.23
C GLU A 160 -8.96 -30.72 -15.81
N LEU A 161 -8.06 -30.68 -14.81
CA LEU A 161 -8.43 -30.49 -13.42
C LEU A 161 -9.17 -29.16 -13.23
N GLN A 162 -8.67 -28.05 -13.80
CA GLN A 162 -9.30 -26.74 -13.71
C GLN A 162 -10.72 -26.74 -14.31
N ALA A 163 -10.93 -27.41 -15.45
CA ALA A 163 -12.25 -27.52 -16.08
C ALA A 163 -13.27 -28.26 -15.19
N SER A 164 -12.81 -29.21 -14.37
CA SER A 164 -13.64 -29.96 -13.42
C SER A 164 -13.91 -29.20 -12.11
N MET A 165 -13.11 -28.18 -11.80
CA MET A 165 -13.26 -27.41 -10.57
C MET A 165 -14.40 -26.40 -10.70
N PRO A 166 -15.14 -26.12 -9.61
CA PRO A 166 -15.99 -24.94 -9.55
C PRO A 166 -15.16 -23.70 -9.93
N ALA A 167 -15.75 -22.76 -10.69
CA ALA A 167 -15.13 -21.53 -11.19
C ALA A 167 -14.57 -20.57 -10.10
N THR A 168 -14.51 -21.06 -8.87
CA THR A 168 -14.30 -20.32 -7.64
C THR A 168 -13.15 -20.88 -6.80
N ILE A 169 -12.65 -22.09 -7.12
CA ILE A 169 -11.46 -22.68 -6.50
C ILE A 169 -10.20 -22.00 -7.08
N GLY A 170 -9.22 -21.65 -6.24
CA GLY A 170 -7.94 -21.07 -6.65
C GLY A 170 -7.87 -19.54 -6.63
N LEU A 171 -9.01 -18.85 -6.53
CA LEU A 171 -9.02 -17.39 -6.32
C LEU A 171 -8.49 -17.07 -4.92
N THR A 172 -7.22 -16.65 -4.83
CA THR A 172 -6.60 -16.13 -3.59
C THR A 172 -7.52 -15.13 -2.88
N TRP A 173 -8.24 -14.33 -3.68
CA TRP A 173 -9.24 -13.37 -3.26
C TRP A 173 -10.49 -13.99 -2.61
N ARG A 174 -10.93 -15.17 -3.05
CA ARG A 174 -12.11 -15.85 -2.48
C ARG A 174 -11.77 -16.63 -1.21
N ARG A 175 -10.55 -17.16 -1.09
CA ARG A 175 -10.05 -17.64 0.21
C ARG A 175 -9.96 -16.51 1.24
N ALA A 176 -9.69 -15.29 0.77
CA ALA A 176 -9.68 -14.06 1.57
C ALA A 176 -11.02 -13.28 1.53
N GLN A 177 -12.15 -13.97 1.32
CA GLN A 177 -13.45 -13.31 1.14
C GLN A 177 -13.88 -12.50 2.37
N GLY A 178 -13.57 -12.98 3.58
CA GLY A 178 -13.84 -12.25 4.82
C GLY A 178 -13.06 -10.94 4.89
N GLU A 179 -11.78 -10.96 4.51
CA GLU A 179 -10.90 -9.81 4.45
C GLU A 179 -11.34 -8.80 3.39
N LEU A 180 -11.77 -9.28 2.22
CA LEU A 180 -12.32 -8.43 1.17
C LEU A 180 -13.59 -7.71 1.60
N TRP A 181 -14.52 -8.41 2.23
CA TRP A 181 -15.73 -7.79 2.78
C TRP A 181 -15.39 -6.75 3.84
N LYS A 182 -14.42 -7.05 4.70
CA LYS A 182 -13.91 -6.08 5.68
C LYS A 182 -13.30 -4.85 5.00
N MET A 183 -12.55 -5.01 3.91
CA MET A 183 -12.01 -3.89 3.14
C MET A 183 -13.13 -3.01 2.54
N GLU A 184 -14.18 -3.61 1.98
CA GLU A 184 -15.32 -2.85 1.42
C GLU A 184 -16.12 -2.12 2.50
N GLN A 185 -16.33 -2.76 3.66
CA GLN A 185 -16.91 -2.10 4.83
C GLN A 185 -16.07 -0.89 5.24
N LEU A 186 -14.73 -1.06 5.35
CA LEU A 186 -13.83 0.04 5.69
C LEU A 186 -13.86 1.17 4.65
N LYS A 187 -13.91 0.88 3.35
CA LYS A 187 -14.07 1.90 2.30
C LYS A 187 -15.38 2.67 2.47
N THR A 188 -16.46 1.98 2.81
CA THR A 188 -17.77 2.60 3.06
C THR A 188 -17.74 3.50 4.29
N SER A 189 -17.20 3.00 5.41
CA SER A 189 -16.98 3.79 6.63
C SER A 189 -16.10 5.01 6.36
N MET A 190 -15.04 4.87 5.56
CA MET A 190 -14.17 6.00 5.19
C MET A 190 -14.90 7.04 4.35
N LYS A 191 -15.76 6.62 3.40
CA LYS A 191 -16.59 7.54 2.61
C LYS A 191 -17.61 8.26 3.50
N GLN A 192 -18.23 7.57 4.45
CA GLN A 192 -19.13 8.18 5.40
C GLN A 192 -18.41 9.21 6.27
N LEU A 193 -17.28 8.84 6.86
CA LEU A 193 -16.45 9.75 7.65
C LEU A 193 -16.02 10.98 6.83
N LYS A 194 -15.63 10.80 5.57
CA LYS A 194 -15.31 11.92 4.67
C LYS A 194 -16.50 12.86 4.49
N ARG A 195 -17.72 12.34 4.33
CA ARG A 195 -18.94 13.16 4.24
C ARG A 195 -19.22 13.91 5.53
N GLU A 196 -19.01 13.28 6.68
CA GLU A 196 -19.17 13.93 7.99
C GLU A 196 -18.17 15.07 8.17
N ILE A 197 -16.89 14.88 7.81
CA ILE A 197 -15.87 15.94 7.83
C ILE A 197 -16.29 17.11 6.94
N VAL A 198 -16.76 16.84 5.72
CA VAL A 198 -17.23 17.90 4.81
C VAL A 198 -18.42 18.66 5.41
N LYS A 199 -19.40 17.95 5.99
CA LYS A 199 -20.54 18.58 6.67
C LYS A 199 -20.08 19.49 7.80
N THR A 200 -19.17 19.02 8.66
CA THR A 200 -18.63 19.82 9.76
C THR A 200 -17.96 21.10 9.26
N ASN A 201 -17.21 21.04 8.17
CA ASN A 201 -16.60 22.25 7.59
C ASN A 201 -17.62 23.19 6.95
N SER A 202 -18.71 22.67 6.38
CA SER A 202 -19.78 23.49 5.81
C SER A 202 -20.69 24.15 6.85
N SER A 203 -20.81 23.56 8.05
CA SER A 203 -21.68 24.05 9.13
C SER A 203 -20.93 24.70 10.29
N ILE A 204 -19.62 24.94 10.18
CA ILE A 204 -18.80 25.49 11.27
C ILE A 204 -19.20 26.93 11.67
N PHE A 205 -19.92 27.63 10.78
CA PHE A 205 -20.46 28.95 11.03
C PHE A 205 -21.94 28.95 11.45
N ASP A 206 -22.58 27.77 11.53
CA ASP A 206 -23.92 27.66 12.09
C ASP A 206 -23.81 27.62 13.62
N PRO A 207 -24.27 28.67 14.33
CA PRO A 207 -24.14 28.75 15.78
C PRO A 207 -24.95 27.65 16.51
N THR A 208 -25.90 27.01 15.82
CA THR A 208 -26.78 25.98 16.39
C THR A 208 -26.20 24.56 16.31
N VAL A 209 -25.09 24.37 15.59
CA VAL A 209 -24.46 23.06 15.41
C VAL A 209 -23.26 22.90 16.35
N PRO A 210 -23.17 21.83 17.17
CA PRO A 210 -22.02 21.59 18.05
C PRO A 210 -20.74 21.43 17.26
N PHE A 211 -19.74 22.24 17.58
CA PHE A 211 -18.38 22.05 17.09
C PHE A 211 -17.37 22.24 18.21
N LEU A 212 -16.21 21.62 18.06
CA LEU A 212 -15.07 21.76 18.96
C LEU A 212 -13.81 21.61 18.13
N TYR A 213 -12.95 22.61 18.18
CA TYR A 213 -11.68 22.66 17.50
C TYR A 213 -10.57 22.96 18.51
N VAL A 214 -9.44 22.27 18.40
CA VAL A 214 -8.27 22.48 19.27
C VAL A 214 -7.14 22.98 18.39
N TYR A 215 -6.63 24.17 18.70
CA TYR A 215 -5.47 24.76 18.05
C TYR A 215 -4.17 24.10 18.53
N GLN A 216 -4.01 24.03 19.85
CA GLN A 216 -2.80 23.52 20.49
C GLN A 216 -3.12 22.95 21.87
N PRO A 217 -2.34 21.95 22.35
CA PRO A 217 -1.54 21.04 21.55
C PRO A 217 -2.41 20.12 20.67
N MET A 218 -1.95 19.83 19.46
CA MET A 218 -2.62 18.89 18.55
C MET A 218 -2.32 17.43 18.92
N GLN A 219 -3.07 16.52 18.29
CA GLN A 219 -2.86 15.07 18.39
C GLN A 219 -1.39 14.69 18.16
N LYS A 220 -0.82 13.95 19.12
CA LYS A 220 0.59 13.51 19.19
C LYS A 220 1.63 14.62 19.26
N ALA A 221 1.26 15.84 19.67
CA ALA A 221 2.22 16.92 19.88
C ALA A 221 3.25 16.55 20.97
N LYS A 222 4.50 16.96 20.75
CA LYS A 222 5.56 16.91 21.77
C LYS A 222 5.62 18.28 22.44
N VAL A 223 5.37 18.32 23.74
CA VAL A 223 5.27 19.54 24.54
C VAL A 223 6.15 19.43 25.78
N LYS A 224 6.62 20.57 26.30
CA LYS A 224 7.39 20.59 27.53
C LYS A 224 6.50 20.18 28.70
N ALA A 225 6.98 19.27 29.55
CA ALA A 225 6.30 18.91 30.78
C ALA A 225 6.13 20.13 31.72
N GLY A 226 5.12 20.07 32.57
CA GLY A 226 4.69 21.16 33.45
C GLY A 226 3.33 21.73 33.04
N ARG A 227 3.21 23.06 33.02
CA ARG A 227 1.98 23.77 32.66
C ARG A 227 1.79 23.75 31.14
N ILE A 228 0.80 23.01 30.67
CA ILE A 228 0.44 22.93 29.25
C ILE A 228 -0.88 23.67 29.04
N LYS A 229 -0.88 24.60 28.09
CA LYS A 229 -2.06 25.37 27.69
C LYS A 229 -2.72 24.70 26.48
N PHE A 230 -4.00 24.41 26.62
CA PHE A 230 -4.89 23.93 25.58
C PHE A 230 -5.73 25.08 25.07
N THR A 231 -5.63 25.41 23.79
CA THR A 231 -6.44 26.46 23.16
C THR A 231 -7.26 25.89 22.02
N GLY A 232 -8.41 26.51 21.77
CA GLY A 232 -9.32 26.07 20.73
C GLY A 232 -10.52 26.99 20.60
N LEU A 233 -11.45 26.56 19.75
CA LEU A 233 -12.69 27.26 19.46
C LEU A 233 -13.85 26.27 19.51
N THR A 234 -14.98 26.72 20.04
CA THR A 234 -16.24 25.98 20.14
C THR A 234 -17.41 26.93 19.96
N ASN A 235 -18.66 26.46 20.07
CA ASN A 235 -19.83 27.32 20.17
C ASN A 235 -19.68 28.40 21.27
N ASN A 236 -20.17 29.61 20.99
CA ASN A 236 -20.25 30.69 21.98
C ASN A 236 -21.11 30.27 23.18
N GLY A 237 -20.75 30.71 24.38
CA GLY A 237 -21.49 30.40 25.60
C GLY A 237 -21.32 28.97 26.12
N ALA A 238 -20.50 28.14 25.46
CA ALA A 238 -20.26 26.76 25.86
C ALA A 238 -19.45 26.66 27.17
N ALA A 239 -19.63 25.54 27.88
CA ALA A 239 -18.73 25.10 28.93
C ALA A 239 -17.74 24.09 28.35
N VAL A 240 -16.43 24.36 28.50
CA VAL A 240 -15.37 23.50 27.99
C VAL A 240 -14.59 22.91 29.17
N SER A 241 -14.37 21.59 29.16
CA SER A 241 -13.60 20.89 30.19
C SER A 241 -12.49 20.03 29.60
N LEU A 242 -11.34 20.05 30.26
CA LEU A 242 -10.17 19.21 30.00
C LEU A 242 -10.19 18.04 30.98
N HIS A 243 -10.24 16.84 30.44
CA HIS A 243 -10.14 15.60 31.16
C HIS A 243 -8.89 14.86 30.70
N VAL A 244 -8.21 14.21 31.63
CA VAL A 244 -6.98 13.47 31.32
C VAL A 244 -7.01 12.09 31.93
N THR A 245 -6.33 11.15 31.29
CA THR A 245 -6.02 9.86 31.90
C THR A 245 -4.59 9.42 31.59
N GLY A 246 -3.97 8.81 32.61
CA GLY A 246 -2.67 8.14 32.50
C GLY A 246 -2.87 6.67 32.14
N LYS A 247 -2.17 5.77 32.85
CA LYS A 247 -2.24 4.32 32.61
C LYS A 247 -3.56 3.66 33.05
N THR A 248 -4.34 4.33 33.90
CA THR A 248 -5.55 3.76 34.52
C THR A 248 -6.78 3.75 33.60
N GLY A 249 -6.77 4.53 32.52
CA GLY A 249 -7.91 4.67 31.59
C GLY A 249 -9.10 5.46 32.16
N ILE A 250 -9.07 5.85 33.44
CA ILE A 250 -10.10 6.67 34.07
C ILE A 250 -9.80 8.15 33.79
N TYR A 251 -10.70 8.83 33.10
CA TYR A 251 -10.62 10.26 32.85
C TYR A 251 -10.99 11.06 34.09
N ARG A 252 -10.14 12.00 34.48
CA ARG A 252 -10.41 12.96 35.54
C ARG A 252 -10.39 14.37 34.98
N GLU A 253 -11.35 15.19 35.39
CA GLU A 253 -11.34 16.61 35.07
C GLU A 253 -10.12 17.28 35.69
N MET A 254 -9.43 18.08 34.90
CA MET A 254 -8.23 18.81 35.29
C MET A 254 -8.44 20.32 35.24
N ALA A 255 -9.27 20.80 34.31
CA ALA A 255 -9.63 22.21 34.20
C ALA A 255 -10.97 22.34 33.47
N SER A 256 -11.70 23.40 33.75
CA SER A 256 -12.90 23.80 33.02
C SER A 256 -13.00 25.32 32.91
N VAL A 257 -13.69 25.77 31.88
CA VAL A 257 -13.97 27.19 31.63
C VAL A 257 -15.38 27.32 31.06
N LYS A 258 -16.13 28.33 31.52
CA LYS A 258 -17.40 28.72 30.92
C LYS A 258 -17.17 29.94 30.04
N LEU A 259 -17.55 29.84 28.78
CA LEU A 259 -17.37 30.90 27.80
C LEU A 259 -18.55 31.88 27.85
N ASP A 260 -18.31 33.10 27.41
CA ASP A 260 -19.35 34.11 27.25
C ASP A 260 -20.08 33.94 25.90
N ALA A 261 -21.19 34.66 25.72
CA ALA A 261 -21.99 34.59 24.50
C ALA A 261 -21.31 35.27 23.28
N ALA A 262 -20.23 36.01 23.49
CA ALA A 262 -19.55 36.80 22.46
C ALA A 262 -18.42 36.03 21.77
N SER A 263 -17.77 35.08 22.47
CA SER A 263 -16.69 34.27 21.91
C SER A 263 -16.76 32.78 22.30
N GLY A 264 -16.35 31.95 21.36
CA GLY A 264 -16.13 30.52 21.51
C GLY A 264 -14.69 30.14 21.82
N ASP A 265 -13.77 31.10 21.92
CA ASP A 265 -12.36 30.85 22.17
C ASP A 265 -12.15 30.37 23.60
N PHE A 266 -11.52 29.22 23.75
CA PHE A 266 -11.19 28.67 25.07
C PHE A 266 -9.69 28.56 25.29
N ALA A 267 -9.32 28.65 26.56
CA ALA A 267 -8.00 28.32 27.06
C ALA A 267 -8.13 27.51 28.36
N LEU A 268 -7.60 26.29 28.35
CA LEU A 268 -7.53 25.42 29.53
C LEU A 268 -6.07 25.19 29.88
N ILE A 269 -5.73 25.15 31.16
CA ILE A 269 -4.35 24.92 31.61
C ILE A 269 -4.35 23.70 32.51
N GLY A 270 -3.50 22.73 32.19
CA GLY A 270 -3.29 21.54 32.99
C GLY A 270 -1.81 21.34 33.33
N ASN A 271 -1.55 20.61 34.42
CA ASN A 271 -0.21 20.25 34.85
C ASN A 271 0.09 18.79 34.50
N PHE A 272 1.18 18.56 33.76
CA PHE A 272 1.53 17.25 33.23
C PHE A 272 2.97 16.89 33.57
N ASN A 273 3.15 15.71 34.14
CA ASN A 273 4.48 15.11 34.28
C ASN A 273 4.94 14.52 32.94
N VAL A 274 6.23 14.22 32.83
CA VAL A 274 6.81 13.54 31.66
C VAL A 274 6.05 12.24 31.38
N GLY A 275 5.60 12.06 30.14
CA GLY A 275 4.85 10.87 29.74
C GLY A 275 3.93 11.07 28.54
N GLU A 276 3.32 9.98 28.11
CA GLU A 276 2.19 10.00 27.17
C GLU A 276 0.89 10.16 27.97
N TRP A 277 0.06 11.10 27.55
CA TRP A 277 -1.21 11.41 28.19
C TRP A 277 -2.36 11.29 27.19
N ASN A 278 -3.46 10.67 27.62
CA ASN A 278 -4.71 10.69 26.89
C ASN A 278 -5.51 11.90 27.36
N ILE A 279 -5.88 12.75 26.41
CA ILE A 279 -6.59 14.00 26.59
C ILE A 279 -8.00 13.82 26.06
N ARG A 280 -8.97 14.31 26.81
CA ARG A 280 -10.37 14.44 26.41
C ARG A 280 -10.80 15.87 26.64
N ILE A 281 -11.17 16.57 25.58
CA ILE A 281 -11.80 17.89 25.69
C ILE A 281 -13.28 17.72 25.39
N ILE A 282 -14.12 18.19 26.29
CA ILE A 282 -15.57 18.17 26.16
C ILE A 282 -16.05 19.61 26.08
N SER A 283 -16.87 19.91 25.07
CA SER A 283 -17.66 21.13 25.00
C SER A 283 -19.13 20.79 25.18
N GLU A 284 -19.79 21.48 26.10
CA GLU A 284 -21.23 21.39 26.35
C GLU A 284 -21.85 22.76 26.10
N PHE A 285 -22.92 22.82 25.31
CA PHE A 285 -23.63 24.06 25.04
C PHE A 285 -25.14 23.82 25.05
N GLU A 286 -25.90 24.85 25.42
CA GLU A 286 -27.36 24.80 25.40
C GLU A 286 -27.84 25.27 24.02
N SER A 287 -28.70 24.47 23.40
CA SER A 287 -29.32 24.78 22.11
C SER A 287 -30.84 24.74 22.23
N GLU A 288 -31.56 25.18 21.20
CA GLU A 288 -33.02 25.01 21.12
C GLU A 288 -33.45 23.53 21.18
N LYS A 289 -32.54 22.60 20.83
CA LYS A 289 -32.74 21.15 20.92
C LYS A 289 -32.31 20.57 22.28
N GLY A 290 -32.09 21.44 23.27
CA GLY A 290 -31.57 21.12 24.59
C GLY A 290 -30.05 21.08 24.65
N LYS A 291 -29.53 20.55 25.77
CA LYS A 291 -28.10 20.42 26.04
C LYS A 291 -27.42 19.48 25.03
N GLN A 292 -26.47 20.02 24.28
CA GLN A 292 -25.68 19.26 23.31
C GLN A 292 -24.21 19.21 23.70
N ARG A 293 -23.52 18.18 23.23
CA ARG A 293 -22.14 17.87 23.61
C ARG A 293 -21.29 17.52 22.41
N LYS A 294 -20.06 18.04 22.39
CA LYS A 294 -18.99 17.56 21.50
C LYS A 294 -17.75 17.15 22.30
N GLN A 295 -17.08 16.09 21.84
CA GLN A 295 -15.92 15.52 22.51
C GLN A 295 -14.81 15.27 21.50
N LEU A 296 -13.58 15.59 21.91
CA LEU A 296 -12.35 15.22 21.21
C LEU A 296 -11.44 14.44 22.15
N ASP A 297 -11.11 13.22 21.76
CA ASP A 297 -10.16 12.35 22.46
C ASP A 297 -8.87 12.24 21.63
N TYR A 298 -7.73 12.54 22.23
CA TYR A 298 -6.43 12.51 21.57
C TYR A 298 -5.30 12.32 22.58
N LYS A 299 -4.06 12.28 22.12
CA LYS A 299 -2.85 12.04 22.89
C LYS A 299 -1.86 13.19 22.75
N ILE A 300 -1.08 13.43 23.80
CA ILE A 300 0.09 14.30 23.75
C ILE A 300 1.29 13.61 24.42
N HIS A 301 2.49 14.09 24.12
CA HIS A 301 3.73 13.63 24.74
C HIS A 301 4.38 14.78 25.50
N ALA A 302 4.28 14.76 26.83
CA ALA A 302 4.99 15.68 27.71
C ALA A 302 6.43 15.19 27.92
N ARG A 303 7.42 16.02 27.62
CA ARG A 303 8.85 15.72 27.72
C ARG A 303 9.58 16.74 28.58
#